data_AF-A0A2M9P207-F1
#
_entry.id   AF-A0A2M9P207-F1
#
_cell.length_a   1.000
_cell.length_b   1.000
_cell.length_c   1.000
_cell.angle_alpha   90.00
_cell.angle_beta   90.00
_cell.angle_gamma   90.00
#
_symmetry.space_group_name_H-M   'P 1'
#
loop_
_entity.id
_entity.type
_entity.pdbx_description
1 polymer ?
#
loop_
_entity_poly.entity_id
_entity_poly.type
_entity_poly.pdbx_seq_one_letter_code
_entity_poly.pdbx_strand_id
1 'polypeptide(L)'
;MATRQSVDHFLEQCEGALHFAEYEFNEASRQEHYDDEQFQNSQRYIEEALTDLERLYASSNAQQRDMLARMEQQLNELKNEMIVLRH
;
A
#
# COMPACT_ATOMS: atom_id res chain seq x y z
N MET A 1 -20.34 10.27 4.79
CA MET A 1 -19.61 9.39 5.71
C MET A 1 -19.36 8.08 4.99
N ALA A 2 -18.13 7.57 4.95
CA ALA A 2 -17.81 6.25 4.41
C ALA A 2 -18.56 5.16 5.18
N THR A 3 -19.13 4.18 4.48
CA THR A 3 -19.76 3.05 5.15
C THR A 3 -18.69 2.17 5.79
N ARG A 4 -19.01 1.49 6.90
CA ARG A 4 -18.08 0.53 7.51
C ARG A 4 -17.59 -0.51 6.49
N GLN A 5 -18.51 -1.04 5.69
CA GLN A 5 -18.19 -1.99 4.62
C GLN A 5 -17.21 -1.43 3.58
N SER A 6 -17.34 -0.15 3.21
CA SER A 6 -16.39 0.47 2.26
C SER A 6 -14.98 0.59 2.85
N VAL A 7 -14.87 0.85 4.15
CA VAL A 7 -13.57 0.90 4.83
C VAL A 7 -12.97 -0.49 4.97
N ASP A 8 -13.75 -1.47 5.42
CA ASP A 8 -13.28 -2.85 5.57
C ASP A 8 -12.81 -3.43 4.22
N HIS A 9 -13.57 -3.20 3.14
CA HIS A 9 -13.18 -3.64 1.79
C HIS A 9 -11.92 -2.94 1.28
N PHE A 10 -11.79 -1.64 1.55
CA PHE A 10 -10.59 -0.89 1.15
C PHE A 10 -9.34 -1.37 1.91
N LEU A 11 -9.47 -1.70 3.19
CA LEU A 11 -8.35 -2.25 3.96
C LEU A 11 -7.92 -3.62 3.43
N GLU A 12 -8.86 -4.48 3.06
CA GLU A 12 -8.56 -5.78 2.41
C GLU A 12 -7.79 -5.58 1.08
N GLN A 13 -8.16 -4.58 0.28
CA GLN A 13 -7.42 -4.25 -0.94
C GLN A 13 -5.99 -3.77 -0.63
N CYS A 14 -5.82 -2.94 0.40
CA CYS A 14 -4.50 -2.48 0.83
C CYS A 14 -3.63 -3.63 1.35
N GLU A 15 -4.20 -4.57 2.10
CA GLU A 15 -3.50 -5.79 2.54
C GLU A 15 -3.02 -6.62 1.35
N GLY A 16 -3.84 -6.76 0.31
CA GLY A 16 -3.43 -7.40 -0.95
C GLY A 16 -2.27 -6.69 -1.64
N ALA A 17 -2.30 -5.35 -1.70
CA ALA A 17 -1.23 -4.55 -2.28
C ALA A 17 0.07 -4.66 -1.48
N LEU A 18 -0.02 -4.64 -0.14
CA LEU A 18 1.13 -4.83 0.75
C LEU A 18 1.76 -6.21 0.53
N HIS A 19 0.97 -7.29 0.55
CA HIS A 19 1.50 -8.64 0.36
C HIS A 19 2.17 -8.82 -1.00
N PHE A 20 1.57 -8.27 -2.05
CA PHE A 20 2.19 -8.31 -3.38
C PHE A 20 3.50 -7.54 -3.42
N ALA A 21 3.54 -6.32 -2.86
CA ALA A 21 4.74 -5.51 -2.83
C ALA A 21 5.84 -6.08 -1.92
N GLU A 22 5.50 -6.69 -0.79
CA GLU A 22 6.46 -7.41 0.07
C GLU A 22 7.11 -8.58 -0.65
N TYR A 23 6.32 -9.33 -1.42
CA TYR A 23 6.82 -10.44 -2.25
C TYR A 23 7.81 -9.93 -3.30
N GLU A 24 7.41 -8.91 -4.07
CA GLU A 24 8.27 -8.31 -5.10
C GLU A 24 9.53 -7.67 -4.51
N PHE A 25 9.42 -7.01 -3.35
CA PHE A 25 10.57 -6.48 -2.61
C PHE A 25 11.54 -7.60 -2.21
N ASN A 26 11.02 -8.72 -1.68
CA ASN A 26 11.87 -9.84 -1.30
C ASN A 26 12.58 -10.44 -2.51
N GLU A 27 11.87 -10.67 -3.61
CA GLU A 27 12.45 -11.22 -4.83
C GLU A 27 13.50 -10.28 -5.45
N ALA A 28 13.19 -8.98 -5.57
CA ALA A 28 14.13 -7.97 -6.05
C ALA A 28 15.36 -7.82 -5.13
N SER A 29 15.21 -8.02 -3.81
CA SER A 29 16.34 -7.94 -2.87
C SER A 29 17.31 -9.14 -2.97
N ARG A 30 16.83 -10.26 -3.51
CA ARG A 30 17.58 -11.52 -3.59
C ARG A 30 18.29 -11.71 -4.92
N GLN A 31 17.84 -11.02 -5.96
CA GLN A 31 18.34 -11.17 -7.33
C GLN A 31 18.69 -9.77 -7.85
N GLU A 32 19.91 -9.55 -8.35
CA GLU A 32 20.26 -8.28 -9.03
C GLU A 32 19.34 -8.07 -10.25
N HIS A 33 18.26 -7.31 -10.06
CA HIS A 33 17.33 -6.86 -11.09
C HIS A 33 16.49 -7.96 -11.78
N TYR A 34 15.85 -8.83 -11.00
CA TYR A 34 14.82 -9.72 -11.56
C TYR A 34 13.43 -9.07 -11.47
N ASP A 35 12.78 -8.96 -12.63
CA ASP A 35 11.41 -8.48 -12.87
C ASP A 35 11.09 -7.02 -12.45
N ASP A 36 11.83 -6.08 -13.05
CA ASP A 36 11.59 -4.63 -12.94
C ASP A 36 10.12 -4.24 -13.18
N GLU A 37 9.38 -5.00 -13.99
CA GLU A 37 7.98 -4.69 -14.29
C GLU A 37 7.06 -4.96 -13.09
N GLN A 38 7.16 -6.15 -12.48
CA GLN A 38 6.33 -6.48 -11.30
C GLN A 38 6.71 -5.63 -10.08
N PHE A 39 8.00 -5.34 -9.90
CA PHE A 39 8.44 -4.40 -8.88
C PHE A 39 7.90 -2.98 -9.12
N GLN A 40 7.93 -2.47 -10.36
CA GLN A 40 7.34 -1.17 -10.67
C GLN A 40 5.81 -1.17 -10.55
N ASN A 41 5.14 -2.28 -10.89
CA ASN A 41 3.70 -2.40 -10.73
C ASN A 41 3.29 -2.45 -9.27
N SER A 42 4.03 -3.15 -8.40
CA SER A 42 3.76 -3.14 -6.96
C SER A 42 3.97 -1.75 -6.34
N GLN A 43 5.02 -1.02 -6.74
CA GLN A 43 5.17 0.40 -6.36
C GLN A 43 3.95 1.24 -6.78
N ARG A 44 3.46 1.06 -8.01
CA ARG A 44 2.27 1.76 -8.51
C ARG A 44 1.02 1.43 -7.72
N TYR A 45 0.81 0.16 -7.37
CA TYR A 45 -0.35 -0.26 -6.56
C TYR A 45 -0.33 0.35 -5.15
N ILE A 46 0.85 0.49 -4.53
CA ILE A 46 0.97 1.21 -3.26
C ILE A 46 0.58 2.69 -3.44
N GLU A 47 1.04 3.34 -4.50
CA GLU A 47 0.71 4.75 -4.78
C GLU A 47 -0.78 4.98 -5.07
N GLU A 48 -1.40 4.06 -5.81
CA GLU A 48 -2.84 4.05 -6.07
C GLU A 48 -3.62 3.86 -4.75
N ALA A 49 -3.22 2.90 -3.92
CA ALA A 49 -3.82 2.66 -2.61
C ALA A 49 -3.70 3.90 -1.71
N LEU A 50 -2.54 4.55 -1.64
CA LEU A 50 -2.36 5.80 -0.88
C LEU A 50 -3.28 6.92 -1.38
N THR A 51 -3.44 7.07 -2.70
CA THR A 51 -4.33 8.07 -3.30
C THR A 51 -5.80 7.81 -2.95
N ASP A 52 -6.25 6.55 -3.01
CA ASP A 52 -7.61 6.18 -2.66
C ASP A 52 -7.87 6.26 -1.15
N LEU A 53 -6.85 6.01 -0.33
CA LEU A 53 -6.90 6.19 1.13
C LEU A 53 -7.24 7.63 1.50
N GLU A 54 -6.58 8.62 0.88
CA GLU A 54 -6.85 10.05 1.13
C GLU A 54 -8.32 10.41 0.87
N ARG A 55 -8.90 9.88 -0.21
CA ARG A 55 -10.31 10.10 -0.58
C ARG A 55 -11.24 9.50 0.48
N LEU A 56 -10.93 8.30 0.96
CA LEU A 56 -11.73 7.61 1.96
C LEU A 56 -11.60 8.27 3.34
N TYR A 57 -10.41 8.73 3.70
CA TYR A 57 -10.09 9.41 4.94
C TYR A 57 -10.93 10.69 5.12
N ALA A 58 -11.07 11.48 4.06
CA ALA A 58 -11.86 12.72 4.06
C ALA A 58 -13.33 12.49 4.48
N SER A 59 -13.90 11.34 4.09
CA SER A 59 -15.29 10.98 4.37
C SER A 59 -15.48 10.07 5.60
N SER A 60 -14.41 9.71 6.29
CA SER A 60 -14.41 8.76 7.41
C SER A 60 -14.66 9.41 8.77
N ASN A 61 -15.21 8.64 9.72
CA ASN A 61 -15.30 9.03 11.13
C ASN A 61 -13.95 8.83 11.87
N ALA A 62 -13.87 9.24 13.14
CA ALA A 62 -12.62 9.16 13.92
C ALA A 62 -12.04 7.74 14.00
N GLN A 63 -12.86 6.73 14.29
CA GLN A 63 -12.40 5.34 14.38
C GLN A 63 -11.89 4.80 13.04
N GLN A 64 -12.60 5.11 11.95
CA GLN A 64 -12.21 4.75 10.60
C GLN A 64 -10.90 5.45 10.19
N ARG A 65 -10.75 6.74 10.54
CA ARG A 65 -9.50 7.49 10.29
C ARG A 65 -8.31 6.90 11.02
N ASP A 66 -8.47 6.42 12.25
CA ASP A 66 -7.37 5.76 12.96
C ASP A 66 -6.96 4.44 12.31
N MET A 67 -7.92 3.68 11.76
CA MET A 67 -7.63 2.48 10.98
C MET A 67 -6.89 2.81 9.68
N LEU A 68 -7.37 3.81 8.94
CA LEU A 68 -6.75 4.27 7.70
C LEU A 68 -5.37 4.85 7.94
N ALA A 69 -5.14 5.63 9.01
CA ALA A 69 -3.83 6.18 9.33
C ALA A 69 -2.79 5.09 9.63
N ARG A 70 -3.19 3.98 10.25
CA ARG A 70 -2.29 2.82 10.44
C ARG A 70 -1.93 2.16 9.12
N MET A 71 -2.91 1.98 8.24
CA MET A 71 -2.67 1.43 6.90
C MET A 71 -1.78 2.35 6.06
N GLU A 72 -2.01 3.66 6.12
CA GLU A 72 -1.18 4.67 5.46
C GLU A 72 0.28 4.61 5.91
N GLN A 73 0.53 4.40 7.21
CA GLN A 73 1.88 4.23 7.74
C GLN A 73 2.55 3.00 7.12
N GLN A 74 1.88 1.85 7.10
CA GLN A 74 2.41 0.60 6.53
C GLN A 74 2.72 0.72 5.04
N LEU A 75 1.80 1.31 4.26
CA LEU A 75 1.99 1.56 2.82
C LEU A 75 3.20 2.48 2.57
N ASN A 76 3.36 3.54 3.37
CA ASN A 76 4.50 4.45 3.23
C ASN A 76 5.83 3.82 3.65
N GLU A 77 5.85 3.02 4.72
CA GLU A 77 7.04 2.29 5.16
C GLU A 77 7.56 1.38 4.05
N LEU A 78 6.70 0.51 3.50
CA LEU A 78 7.09 -0.40 2.42
C LEU A 78 7.49 0.35 1.14
N LYS A 79 6.75 1.40 0.76
CA LYS A 79 7.12 2.24 -0.40
C LYS A 79 8.53 2.80 -0.26
N ASN A 80 8.88 3.30 0.93
CA ASN A 80 10.20 3.86 1.19
C ASN A 80 11.28 2.79 1.10
N GLU A 81 11.06 1.60 1.66
CA GLU A 81 11.99 0.48 1.54
C GLU A 81 12.22 0.09 0.08
N MET A 82 11.15 0.00 -0.71
CA MET A 82 11.24 -0.29 -2.15
C MET A 82 12.00 0.80 -2.93
N ILE A 83 11.81 2.08 -2.61
CA ILE A 83 12.57 3.18 -3.23
C ILE A 83 14.06 3.04 -2.91
N VAL A 84 14.41 2.74 -1.65
CA VAL A 84 15.80 2.58 -1.21
C VAL A 84 16.46 1.39 -1.90
N LEU A 85 15.77 0.26 -2.04
CA LEU A 85 16.33 -0.94 -2.69
C LEU A 85 16.69 -0.71 -4.17
N ARG A 86 16.00 0.20 -4.86
CA ARG A 86 16.22 0.52 -6.27
C ARG A 86 17.46 1.39 -6.52
N HIS A 87 18.03 2.00 -5.49
CA HIS A 87 19.14 2.96 -5.56
C HIS A 87 20.46 2.40 -5.03
#